data_AF-A0A0S3PRR9-F1
#
_entry.id   AF-A0A0S3PRR9-F1
#
_cell.length_a   1.000
_cell.length_b   1.000
_cell.length_c   1.000
_cell.angle_alpha   90.00
_cell.angle_beta   90.00
_cell.angle_gamma   90.00
#
_symmetry.space_group_name_H-M   'P 1'
#
loop_
_entity.id
_entity.type
_entity.pdbx_description
1 polymer ?
#
loop_
_entity_poly.entity_id
_entity_poly.type
_entity_poly.pdbx_seq_one_letter_code
_entity_poly.pdbx_strand_id
1 'polypeptide(L)'
;MTTEGVKARMARAKSARSVSEEGMGAAIAALMNEDRALLLERWRKILRGDPPAHLPTWLFRRVLAYRMQAAVLGDLDRSAVRLLDQIAADHAGRRATGKKLGKKPPPVPSVPRARMNPGTILIREHDRQMHHVTVTTSGFRWNDNEYRSLTEVAFAITGTRWNGPRFFGLRSKSSTSEVER
;
A
#
# COMPACT_ATOMS: atom_id res chain seq x y z
N MET A 1 -0.61 -21.81 28.75
CA MET A 1 -1.09 -20.45 28.40
C MET A 1 -2.39 -20.60 27.62
N THR A 2 -3.52 -20.20 28.21
CA THR A 2 -4.86 -20.40 27.64
C THR A 2 -5.13 -19.43 26.49
N THR A 3 -5.72 -19.94 25.42
CA THR A 3 -6.07 -19.23 24.18
C THR A 3 -7.00 -18.04 24.39
N GLU A 4 -7.79 -18.04 25.47
CA GLU A 4 -8.65 -16.92 25.86
C GLU A 4 -7.89 -15.66 26.30
N GLY A 5 -6.78 -15.82 27.05
CA GLY A 5 -5.99 -14.67 27.52
C GLY A 5 -5.33 -13.89 26.39
N VAL A 6 -4.96 -14.60 25.31
CA VAL A 6 -4.39 -13.98 24.09
C VAL A 6 -5.47 -13.24 23.31
N LYS A 7 -6.69 -13.79 23.20
CA LYS A 7 -7.82 -13.17 22.49
C LYS A 7 -8.30 -11.88 23.17
N ALA A 8 -8.42 -11.86 24.49
CA ALA A 8 -8.79 -10.66 25.26
C ALA A 8 -7.74 -9.54 25.12
N ARG A 9 -6.45 -9.89 25.12
CA ARG A 9 -5.34 -8.94 24.93
C ARG A 9 -5.31 -8.36 23.52
N MET A 10 -5.56 -9.18 22.50
CA MET A 10 -5.68 -8.75 21.09
C MET A 10 -6.86 -7.80 20.89
N ALA A 11 -8.02 -8.09 21.48
CA ALA A 11 -9.21 -7.23 21.39
C ALA A 11 -8.99 -5.86 22.06
N ARG A 12 -8.34 -5.84 23.23
CA ARG A 12 -7.99 -4.59 23.92
C ARG A 12 -6.96 -3.77 23.14
N ALA A 13 -5.95 -4.41 22.55
CA ALA A 13 -4.98 -3.73 21.68
C ALA A 13 -5.64 -3.17 20.42
N LYS A 14 -6.60 -3.88 19.81
CA LYS A 14 -7.36 -3.42 18.65
C LYS A 14 -8.20 -2.18 18.98
N SER A 15 -8.89 -2.18 20.13
CA SER A 15 -9.70 -1.04 20.58
C SER A 15 -8.84 0.18 20.95
N ALA A 16 -7.70 -0.02 21.62
CA ALA A 16 -6.78 1.08 21.92
C ALA A 16 -6.19 1.70 20.63
N ARG A 17 -5.91 0.85 19.62
CA ARG A 17 -5.43 1.29 18.32
C ARG A 17 -6.49 2.08 17.55
N SER A 18 -7.75 1.63 17.51
CA SER A 18 -8.82 2.37 16.83
C SER A 18 -9.05 3.75 17.45
N VAL A 19 -9.05 3.86 18.79
CA VAL A 19 -9.16 5.15 19.49
C VAL A 19 -7.98 6.07 19.15
N SER A 20 -6.76 5.52 19.03
CA SER A 20 -5.57 6.28 18.63
C SER A 20 -5.62 6.74 17.17
N GLU A 21 -6.16 5.89 16.27
CA GLU A 21 -6.33 6.19 14.85
C GLU A 21 -7.42 7.25 14.62
N GLU A 22 -8.53 7.21 15.37
CA GLU A 22 -9.58 8.22 15.35
C GLU A 22 -9.09 9.57 15.87
N GLY A 23 -8.37 9.57 17.00
CA GLY A 23 -7.74 10.78 17.55
C GLY A 23 -6.71 11.39 16.59
N MET A 24 -5.92 10.55 15.93
CA MET A 24 -5.00 10.95 14.86
C MET A 24 -5.75 11.57 13.67
N GLY A 25 -6.84 10.94 13.21
CA GLY A 25 -7.64 11.44 12.10
C GLY A 25 -8.21 12.84 12.38
N ALA A 26 -8.78 13.04 13.56
CA ALA A 26 -9.27 14.35 14.00
C ALA A 26 -8.15 15.40 14.06
N ALA A 27 -6.97 15.02 14.57
CA ALA A 27 -5.83 15.92 14.65
C ALA A 27 -5.28 16.32 13.26
N ILE A 28 -5.29 15.40 12.29
CA ILE A 28 -4.91 15.70 10.90
C ILE A 28 -5.95 16.61 10.24
N ALA A 29 -7.24 16.37 10.48
CA ALA A 29 -8.30 17.22 9.96
C ALA A 29 -8.19 18.67 10.46
N ALA A 30 -7.81 18.87 11.74
CA ALA A 30 -7.59 20.19 12.31
C ALA A 30 -6.50 20.99 11.57
N LEU A 31 -5.41 20.34 11.12
CA LEU A 31 -4.30 21.01 10.40
C LEU A 31 -4.77 21.76 9.15
N MET A 32 -5.85 21.33 8.52
CA MET A 32 -6.37 21.96 7.30
C MET A 32 -6.94 23.36 7.56
N ASN A 33 -7.45 23.59 8.77
CA ASN A 33 -8.11 24.83 9.16
C ASN A 33 -7.20 25.73 10.02
N GLU A 34 -6.00 25.26 10.37
CA GLU A 34 -5.04 26.03 11.16
C GLU A 34 -4.30 27.08 10.33
N ASP A 35 -4.08 28.23 10.97
CA ASP A 35 -3.27 29.32 10.45
C ASP A 35 -1.76 28.98 10.49
N ARG A 36 -0.98 29.64 9.65
CA ARG A 36 0.46 29.42 9.47
C ARG A 36 1.23 29.57 10.79
N ALA A 37 0.87 30.51 11.65
CA ALA A 37 1.53 30.67 12.95
C ALA A 37 1.42 29.42 13.84
N LEU A 38 0.22 28.81 13.89
CA LEU A 38 -0.02 27.57 14.64
C LEU A 38 0.71 26.38 13.99
N LEU A 39 0.74 26.32 12.66
CA LEU A 39 1.50 25.28 11.95
C LEU A 39 3.01 25.36 12.25
N LEU A 40 3.58 26.56 12.38
CA LEU A 40 4.97 26.76 12.78
C LEU A 40 5.25 26.30 14.21
N GLU A 41 4.33 26.59 15.14
CA GLU A 41 4.44 26.13 16.52
C GLU A 41 4.40 24.59 16.59
N ARG A 42 3.44 23.96 15.90
CA ARG A 42 3.35 22.50 15.78
C ARG A 42 4.60 21.90 15.15
N TRP A 43 5.14 22.55 14.12
CA TRP A 43 6.40 22.12 13.49
C TRP A 43 7.53 22.10 14.49
N ARG A 44 7.77 23.19 15.22
CA ARG A 44 8.81 23.24 16.25
C ARG A 44 8.61 22.17 17.33
N LYS A 45 7.35 21.92 17.73
CA LYS A 45 7.01 20.90 18.73
C LYS A 45 7.29 19.47 18.27
N ILE A 46 6.93 19.13 17.02
CA ILE A 46 7.00 17.75 16.49
C ILE A 46 8.37 17.45 15.88
N LEU A 47 8.92 18.39 15.10
CA LEU A 47 10.13 18.19 14.28
C LEU A 47 11.39 18.77 14.91
N ARG A 48 11.27 19.51 16.02
CA ARG A 48 12.39 20.10 16.78
C ARG A 48 13.38 20.88 15.90
N GLY A 49 12.86 21.85 15.15
CA GLY A 49 13.65 22.78 14.35
C GLY A 49 12.75 23.76 13.61
N ASP A 50 13.33 24.73 12.91
CA ASP A 50 12.57 25.64 12.05
C ASP A 50 12.39 25.06 10.65
N PRO A 51 11.24 25.34 10.01
CA PRO A 51 10.99 24.89 8.65
C PRO A 51 11.82 25.68 7.63
N PRO A 52 12.09 25.10 6.45
CA PRO A 52 12.67 25.85 5.34
C PRO A 52 11.80 27.05 4.97
N ALA A 53 12.41 28.23 4.82
CA ALA A 53 11.69 29.49 4.60
C ALA A 53 10.78 29.51 3.35
N HIS A 54 11.15 28.74 2.33
CA HIS A 54 10.45 28.64 1.04
C HIS A 54 9.46 27.47 0.97
N LEU A 55 9.20 26.77 2.08
CA LEU A 55 8.29 25.64 2.08
C LEU A 55 6.83 26.15 1.98
N PRO A 56 6.04 25.69 1.00
CA PRO A 56 4.65 26.13 0.88
C PRO A 56 3.76 25.54 1.98
N THR A 57 2.73 26.27 2.42
CA THR A 57 1.86 25.89 3.55
C THR A 57 1.17 24.53 3.38
N TRP A 58 0.83 24.13 2.16
CA TRP A 58 0.27 22.79 1.91
C TRP A 58 1.25 21.67 2.26
N LEU A 59 2.56 21.90 2.06
CA LEU A 59 3.60 20.92 2.33
C LEU A 59 3.89 20.85 3.84
N PHE A 60 3.83 21.98 4.55
CA PHE A 60 3.82 22.00 6.03
C PHE A 60 2.78 21.04 6.60
N ARG A 61 1.53 21.20 6.16
CA ARG A 61 0.41 20.36 6.63
C ARG A 61 0.66 18.89 6.34
N ARG A 62 1.16 18.55 5.15
CA ARG A 62 1.48 17.16 4.79
C ARG A 62 2.60 16.57 5.66
N VAL A 63 3.67 17.31 5.93
CA VAL A 63 4.77 16.82 6.76
C VAL A 63 4.31 16.61 8.21
N LEU A 64 3.52 17.55 8.76
CA LEU A 64 2.94 17.41 10.09
C LEU A 64 1.98 16.23 10.18
N ALA A 65 1.07 16.10 9.21
CA ALA A 65 0.13 14.99 9.13
C ALA A 65 0.88 13.64 9.06
N TYR A 66 1.91 13.55 8.21
CA TYR A 66 2.75 12.36 8.12
C TYR A 66 3.41 12.01 9.46
N ARG A 67 3.96 12.99 10.17
CA ARG A 67 4.58 12.72 11.49
C ARG A 67 3.57 12.25 12.53
N MET A 68 2.35 12.80 12.52
CA MET A 68 1.26 12.33 13.37
C MET A 68 0.87 10.88 13.02
N GLN A 69 0.83 10.56 11.73
CA GLN A 69 0.58 9.20 11.25
C GLN A 69 1.67 8.23 11.69
N ALA A 70 2.94 8.58 11.48
CA ALA A 70 4.07 7.75 11.83
C ALA A 70 4.14 7.47 13.35
N ALA A 71 3.72 8.43 14.18
CA ALA A 71 3.68 8.25 15.63
C ALA A 71 2.66 7.19 16.09
N VAL A 72 1.59 6.96 15.33
CA VAL A 72 0.51 6.01 15.69
C VAL A 72 0.62 4.70 14.90
N LEU A 73 0.91 4.78 13.61
CA LEU A 73 0.91 3.64 12.68
C LEU A 73 2.30 3.00 12.50
N GLY A 74 3.35 3.66 12.98
CA GLY A 74 4.74 3.31 12.68
C GLY A 74 5.27 4.08 11.47
N ASP A 75 6.58 4.33 11.48
CA ASP A 75 7.29 5.04 10.41
C ASP A 75 7.62 4.09 9.24
N LEU A 76 8.29 4.62 8.21
CA LEU A 76 8.72 3.86 7.03
C LEU A 76 9.56 2.64 7.43
N ASP A 77 9.31 1.53 6.75
CA ASP A 77 10.13 0.34 6.89
C ASP A 77 11.54 0.56 6.31
N ARG A 78 12.47 -0.32 6.71
CA ARG A 78 13.88 -0.22 6.30
C ARG A 78 14.07 -0.30 4.78
N SER A 79 13.21 -1.03 4.06
CA SER A 79 13.26 -1.12 2.60
C SER A 79 12.83 0.17 1.92
N ALA A 80 11.78 0.81 2.43
CA ALA A 80 11.28 2.09 1.94
C ALA A 80 12.31 3.20 2.17
N VAL A 81 12.94 3.25 3.34
CA VAL A 81 14.02 4.20 3.63
C VAL A 81 15.18 4.02 2.65
N ARG A 82 15.67 2.78 2.47
CA ARG A 82 16.74 2.48 1.50
C ARG A 82 16.41 2.92 0.08
N LEU A 83 15.16 2.73 -0.34
CA LEU A 83 14.72 3.16 -1.66
C LEU A 83 14.75 4.70 -1.80
N LEU A 84 14.28 5.42 -0.77
CA LEU A 84 14.34 6.89 -0.75
C LEU A 84 15.79 7.39 -0.80
N ASP A 85 16.71 6.77 -0.07
CA ASP A 85 18.13 7.09 -0.10
C ASP A 85 18.73 6.88 -1.50
N GLN A 86 18.37 5.79 -2.18
CA GLN A 86 18.79 5.52 -3.56
C GLN A 86 18.27 6.59 -4.54
N ILE A 87 17.00 6.98 -4.41
CA ILE A 87 16.41 8.06 -5.23
C ILE A 87 17.14 9.38 -4.98
N ALA A 88 17.45 9.70 -3.73
CA ALA A 88 18.17 10.92 -3.38
C ALA A 88 19.60 10.93 -3.96
N ALA A 89 20.31 9.80 -3.88
CA ALA A 89 21.66 9.64 -4.44
C ALA A 89 21.68 9.77 -5.97
N ASP A 90 20.74 9.12 -6.68
CA ASP A 90 20.60 9.25 -8.13
C ASP A 90 20.29 10.69 -8.54
N HIS A 91 19.41 11.37 -7.79
CA HIS A 91 19.11 12.78 -8.03
C HIS A 91 20.34 13.68 -7.82
N ALA A 92 21.15 13.44 -6.79
CA ALA A 92 22.38 14.18 -6.54
C ALA A 92 23.41 13.97 -7.67
N GLY A 93 23.62 12.72 -8.10
CA GLY A 93 24.53 12.38 -9.19
C GLY A 93 24.14 12.99 -10.55
N ARG A 94 22.84 13.02 -10.87
CA ARG A 94 22.34 13.67 -12.10
C ARG A 94 22.54 15.18 -12.08
N ARG A 95 22.37 15.81 -10.91
CA ARG A 95 22.66 17.24 -10.73
C ARG A 95 24.13 17.56 -10.95
N ALA A 96 25.03 16.74 -10.40
CA ALA A 96 26.48 16.91 -10.55
C ALA A 96 26.96 16.74 -12.00
N THR A 97 26.30 15.87 -12.78
CA THR A 97 26.61 15.63 -14.20
C THR A 97 25.92 16.59 -15.17
N GLY A 98 25.19 17.59 -14.68
CA GLY A 98 24.42 18.54 -15.50
C GLY A 98 23.25 17.92 -16.27
N LYS A 99 22.95 16.63 -16.04
CA LYS A 99 21.90 15.90 -16.72
C LYS A 99 20.55 16.32 -16.14
N LYS A 100 19.72 16.99 -16.95
CA LYS A 100 18.39 17.45 -16.52
C LYS A 100 17.58 16.28 -15.97
N LEU A 101 16.93 16.52 -14.83
CA LEU A 101 15.99 15.58 -14.26
C LEU A 101 14.84 15.37 -15.26
N GLY A 102 14.66 14.13 -15.72
CA GLY A 102 13.49 13.81 -16.54
C GLY A 102 12.20 14.10 -15.76
N LYS A 103 11.14 14.52 -16.45
CA LYS A 103 9.82 14.77 -15.83
C LYS A 103 9.13 13.52 -15.28
N LYS A 104 9.73 12.33 -15.49
CA LYS A 104 9.15 11.07 -15.01
C LYS A 104 9.42 10.93 -13.51
N PRO A 105 8.39 10.62 -12.70
CA PRO A 105 8.58 10.33 -11.29
C PRO A 105 9.48 9.10 -11.11
N PRO A 106 10.18 8.97 -9.97
CA PRO A 106 10.92 7.76 -9.66
C PRO A 106 9.99 6.53 -9.67
N PRO A 107 10.50 5.34 -10.02
CA PRO A 107 9.70 4.14 -10.05
C PRO A 107 9.11 3.86 -8.65
N VAL A 108 7.78 3.85 -8.57
CA VAL A 108 7.07 3.50 -7.34
C VAL A 108 7.13 1.97 -7.19
N PRO A 109 7.58 1.45 -6.04
CA PRO A 109 7.58 0.02 -5.81
C PRO A 109 6.14 -0.49 -5.88
N SER A 110 5.94 -1.63 -6.53
CA SER A 110 4.60 -2.21 -6.62
C SER A 110 4.09 -2.52 -5.22
N VAL A 111 2.98 -1.89 -4.82
CA VAL A 111 2.27 -2.27 -3.59
C VAL A 111 2.02 -3.79 -3.67
N PRO A 112 2.29 -4.57 -2.61
CA PRO A 112 1.93 -5.97 -2.58
C PRO A 112 0.46 -6.07 -2.96
N ARG A 113 0.14 -6.79 -4.05
CA ARG A 113 -1.25 -6.94 -4.49
C ARG A 113 -2.05 -7.37 -3.27
N ALA A 114 -3.05 -6.57 -2.89
CA ALA A 114 -3.91 -6.89 -1.76
C ALA A 114 -4.33 -8.36 -1.90
N ARG A 115 -4.12 -9.15 -0.85
CA ARG A 115 -4.64 -10.52 -0.80
C ARG A 115 -6.12 -10.43 -1.11
N MET A 116 -6.60 -11.18 -2.09
CA MET A 116 -8.02 -11.14 -2.48
C MET A 116 -8.88 -11.37 -1.25
N ASN A 117 -9.90 -10.52 -1.06
CA ASN A 117 -10.78 -10.66 0.08
C ASN A 117 -11.59 -11.96 -0.06
N PRO A 118 -11.76 -12.76 1.00
CA PRO A 118 -12.69 -13.88 1.00
C PRO A 118 -14.08 -13.43 0.52
N GLY A 119 -14.71 -14.22 -0.33
CA GLY A 119 -15.96 -13.90 -1.01
C GLY A 119 -15.79 -13.30 -2.42
N THR A 120 -14.58 -12.94 -2.83
CA THR A 120 -14.33 -12.52 -4.23
C THR A 120 -14.59 -13.69 -5.17
N ILE A 121 -15.33 -13.47 -6.27
CA ILE A 121 -15.57 -14.49 -7.31
C ILE A 121 -14.72 -14.13 -8.53
N LEU A 122 -13.83 -15.04 -8.93
CA LEU A 122 -13.08 -14.97 -10.17
C LEU A 122 -13.83 -15.75 -11.25
N ILE A 123 -14.09 -15.10 -12.38
CA ILE A 123 -14.79 -15.71 -13.50
C ILE A 123 -13.80 -15.88 -14.65
N ARG A 124 -13.75 -17.09 -15.22
CA ARG A 124 -12.89 -17.39 -16.36
C ARG A 124 -13.58 -18.29 -17.37
N GLU A 125 -13.58 -17.89 -18.62
CA GLU A 125 -13.93 -18.76 -19.73
C GLU A 125 -12.73 -19.64 -20.12
N HIS A 126 -12.96 -20.94 -20.21
CA HIS A 126 -12.03 -21.91 -20.79
C HIS A 126 -12.82 -23.04 -21.45
N ASP A 127 -12.40 -23.47 -22.64
CA ASP A 127 -13.10 -24.49 -23.43
C ASP A 127 -14.62 -24.26 -23.56
N ARG A 128 -15.01 -22.98 -23.81
CA ARG A 128 -16.40 -22.50 -23.90
C ARG A 128 -17.23 -22.70 -22.62
N GLN A 129 -16.59 -23.02 -21.50
CA GLN A 129 -17.22 -23.13 -20.19
C GLN A 129 -16.79 -21.97 -19.29
N MET A 130 -17.76 -21.42 -18.56
CA MET A 130 -17.54 -20.37 -17.56
C MET A 130 -17.25 -21.00 -16.21
N HIS A 131 -16.05 -20.77 -15.68
CA HIS A 131 -15.63 -21.27 -14.37
C HIS A 131 -15.70 -20.17 -13.33
N HIS A 132 -16.46 -20.41 -12.26
CA HIS A 132 -16.58 -19.51 -11.11
C HIS A 132 -15.73 -20.02 -9.96
N VAL A 133 -14.76 -19.21 -9.54
CA VAL A 133 -13.81 -19.56 -8.48
C VAL A 133 -13.96 -18.58 -7.34
N THR A 134 -14.43 -19.07 -6.20
CA THR A 134 -14.66 -18.23 -5.01
C THR A 134 -13.43 -18.23 -4.14
N VAL A 135 -12.93 -17.06 -3.78
CA VAL A 135 -11.84 -16.89 -2.81
C VAL A 135 -12.38 -17.18 -1.42
N THR A 136 -11.74 -18.08 -0.68
CA THR A 136 -12.08 -18.40 0.71
C THR A 136 -11.02 -17.84 1.66
N THR A 137 -11.24 -17.94 2.97
CA THR A 137 -10.25 -17.51 3.98
C THR A 137 -8.94 -18.30 3.90
N SER A 138 -8.99 -19.55 3.44
CA SER A 138 -7.87 -20.49 3.40
C SER A 138 -7.35 -20.80 1.99
N GLY A 139 -8.04 -20.37 0.93
CA GLY A 139 -7.69 -20.71 -0.44
C GLY A 139 -8.77 -20.34 -1.46
N PHE A 140 -9.20 -21.30 -2.27
CA PHE A 140 -10.13 -21.11 -3.37
C PHE A 140 -11.12 -22.28 -3.44
N ARG A 141 -12.35 -22.02 -3.88
CA ARG A 141 -13.38 -23.03 -4.12
C ARG A 141 -13.81 -23.00 -5.58
N TRP A 142 -13.86 -24.17 -6.21
CA TRP A 142 -14.31 -24.35 -7.59
C TRP A 142 -15.02 -25.70 -7.72
N ASN A 143 -16.22 -25.72 -8.30
CA ASN A 143 -17.07 -26.93 -8.43
C ASN A 143 -17.15 -27.74 -7.12
N ASP A 144 -17.47 -27.07 -6.01
CA ASP A 144 -17.58 -27.63 -4.65
C ASP A 144 -16.30 -28.25 -4.06
N ASN A 145 -15.16 -28.12 -4.75
CA ASN A 145 -13.86 -28.57 -4.27
C ASN A 145 -13.01 -27.40 -3.76
N GLU A 146 -12.22 -27.63 -2.70
CA GLU A 146 -11.30 -26.65 -2.13
C GLU A 146 -9.87 -26.84 -2.65
N TYR A 147 -9.22 -25.71 -2.96
CA TYR A 147 -7.87 -25.65 -3.54
C TYR A 147 -7.01 -24.66 -2.76
N ARG A 148 -5.71 -24.96 -2.61
CA ARG A 148 -4.77 -24.12 -1.85
C ARG A 148 -4.24 -22.96 -2.67
N SER A 149 -4.32 -23.04 -4.01
CA SER A 149 -3.83 -21.99 -4.90
C SER A 149 -4.60 -21.90 -6.22
N LEU A 150 -4.57 -20.74 -6.86
CA LEU A 150 -5.11 -20.55 -8.22
C LEU A 150 -4.40 -21.41 -9.27
N THR A 151 -3.15 -21.80 -9.04
CA THR A 151 -2.43 -22.68 -9.96
C THR A 151 -3.02 -24.08 -9.91
N GLU A 152 -3.42 -24.56 -8.73
CA GLU A 152 -4.16 -25.83 -8.59
C GLU A 152 -5.54 -25.76 -9.26
N VAL A 153 -6.28 -24.66 -9.07
CA VAL A 153 -7.58 -24.47 -9.75
C VAL A 153 -7.41 -24.42 -11.27
N ALA A 154 -6.42 -23.67 -11.76
CA ALA A 154 -6.14 -23.59 -13.20
C ALA A 154 -5.71 -24.94 -13.78
N PHE A 155 -4.94 -25.73 -13.04
CA PHE A 155 -4.60 -27.10 -13.43
C PHE A 155 -5.85 -27.99 -13.47
N ALA A 156 -6.74 -27.89 -12.48
CA ALA A 156 -7.98 -28.65 -12.44
C ALA A 156 -8.95 -28.28 -13.57
N ILE A 157 -8.95 -27.02 -14.02
CA ILE A 157 -9.74 -26.55 -15.17
C ILE A 157 -9.13 -26.99 -16.51
N THR A 158 -7.82 -26.86 -16.68
CA THR A 158 -7.17 -26.97 -18.00
C THR A 158 -6.43 -28.29 -18.23
N GLY A 159 -6.27 -29.12 -17.20
CA GLY A 159 -5.41 -30.32 -17.21
C GLY A 159 -3.90 -30.05 -17.32
N THR A 160 -3.49 -28.79 -17.49
CA THR A 160 -2.10 -28.39 -17.70
C THR A 160 -1.66 -27.38 -16.62
N ARG A 161 -0.39 -27.39 -16.21
CA ARG A 161 0.09 -26.45 -15.20
C ARG A 161 0.23 -25.04 -15.78
N TRP A 162 -0.81 -24.24 -15.59
CA TRP A 162 -0.79 -22.80 -15.85
C TRP A 162 -0.36 -22.00 -14.63
N ASN A 163 0.25 -20.84 -14.84
CA ASN A 163 0.38 -19.84 -13.78
C ASN A 163 -1.03 -19.33 -13.41
N GLY A 164 -1.55 -19.76 -12.26
CA GLY A 164 -2.93 -19.48 -11.83
C GLY A 164 -3.31 -18.00 -11.91
N PRO A 165 -2.57 -17.08 -11.27
CA PRO A 165 -2.83 -15.64 -11.39
C PRO A 165 -2.88 -15.13 -12.83
N ARG A 166 -2.03 -15.64 -13.74
CA ARG A 166 -2.06 -15.26 -15.16
C ARG A 166 -3.32 -15.80 -15.86
N PHE A 167 -3.70 -17.04 -15.59
CA PHE A 167 -4.89 -17.68 -16.15
C PHE A 167 -6.17 -16.91 -15.79
N PHE A 168 -6.28 -16.44 -14.54
CA PHE A 168 -7.40 -15.61 -14.06
C PHE A 168 -7.24 -14.12 -14.36
N GLY A 169 -6.28 -13.71 -15.20
CA GLY A 169 -6.11 -12.29 -15.58
C GLY A 169 -5.65 -11.37 -14.44
N LEU A 170 -5.16 -11.91 -13.33
CA LEU A 170 -4.77 -11.17 -12.13
C LEU A 170 -3.38 -10.54 -12.22
N ARG A 171 -2.76 -10.46 -13.41
CA ARG A 171 -1.55 -9.65 -13.64
C ARG A 171 -1.95 -8.34 -14.32
N SER A 172 -1.40 -7.24 -13.83
CA SER A 172 -1.50 -5.95 -14.53
C SER A 172 -0.74 -6.10 -15.85
N LYS A 173 -1.39 -5.77 -16.97
CA LYS A 173 -0.64 -5.35 -18.15
C LYS A 173 0.24 -4.20 -17.68
N SER A 174 1.56 -4.36 -17.73
CA SER A 174 2.41 -3.19 -17.94
C SER A 174 1.85 -2.54 -19.20
N SER A 175 1.42 -1.29 -19.12
CA SER A 175 1.05 -0.49 -20.27
C SER A 175 2.32 -0.29 -21.10
N THR A 176 2.65 -1.28 -21.91
CA THR A 176 3.54 -1.14 -23.06
C THR A 176 2.64 -0.62 -24.17
N SER A 177 2.85 0.65 -24.48
CA SER A 177 2.27 1.38 -25.59
C SER A 177 2.41 0.61 -26.91
N GLU A 178 1.29 0.40 -27.58
CA GLU A 178 1.24 0.10 -29.01
C GLU A 178 0.61 1.34 -29.65
N VAL A 179 1.47 2.19 -30.22
CA VAL A 179 1.08 3.26 -31.13
C VAL A 179 1.09 2.62 -32.50
N GLU A 180 -0.10 2.36 -33.03
CA GLU A 180 -0.27 1.94 -34.43
C GLU A 180 -1.39 2.78 -35.04
N ARG A 181 -0.98 3.74 -35.88
CA ARG A 181 -1.59 4.09 -37.16
C ARG A 181 -0.51 4.65 -38.07
#